data_AF-A0A962R9R7-F1
#
_entry.id   AF-A0A962R9R7-F1
#
_cell.length_a   1.000
_cell.length_b   1.000
_cell.length_c   1.000
_cell.angle_alpha   90.00
_cell.angle_beta   90.00
_cell.angle_gamma   90.00
#
_symmetry.space_group_name_H-M   'P 1'
#
loop_
_entity.id
_entity.type
_entity.pdbx_description
1 polymer ?
#
loop_
_entity_poly.entity_id
_entity_poly.type
_entity_poly.pdbx_seq_one_letter_code
_entity_poly.pdbx_strand_id
1 'polypeptide(L)' 'HAYYIDYRNARPAYVEAFWKLVNWEFVAANLAAAGK' A
#
# COMPACT_ATOMS: atom_id res chain seq x y z
N HIS A 1 -3.89 -13.83 3.10
CA HIS A 1 -5.32 -13.45 3.15
C HIS A 1 -5.57 -12.15 2.39
N ALA A 2 -4.79 -11.08 2.61
CA ALA A 2 -5.02 -9.75 2.01
C ALA A 2 -5.18 -9.70 0.48
N TYR A 3 -4.54 -10.60 -0.26
CA TYR A 3 -4.53 -10.57 -1.73
C TYR A 3 -5.01 -11.87 -2.39
N TYR A 4 -5.27 -12.92 -1.62
CA TYR A 4 -5.43 -14.27 -2.21
C TYR A 4 -6.76 -14.43 -2.94
N ILE A 5 -7.82 -13.73 -2.48
CA ILE A 5 -9.14 -13.75 -3.10
C ILE A 5 -9.11 -13.17 -4.52
N ASP A 6 -8.29 -12.13 -4.75
CA ASP A 6 -8.24 -11.46 -6.05
C ASP A 6 -7.07 -11.95 -6.91
N TYR A 7 -5.91 -12.27 -6.31
CA TYR A 7 -4.66 -12.52 -7.02
C TYR A 7 -4.09 -13.94 -6.81
N ARG A 8 -4.67 -14.77 -5.94
CA ARG A 8 -4.16 -16.13 -5.62
C ARG A 8 -2.65 -16.12 -5.34
N ASN A 9 -1.85 -16.87 -6.10
CA ASN A 9 -0.39 -16.96 -5.98
C ASN A 9 0.36 -15.79 -6.67
N ALA A 10 -0.33 -14.96 -7.46
CA ALA A 10 0.25 -13.82 -8.17
C ALA A 10 0.44 -12.61 -7.24
N ARG A 11 1.23 -12.79 -6.16
CA ARG A 11 1.59 -11.69 -5.24
C ARG A 11 2.20 -10.47 -5.96
N PRO A 12 3.04 -10.60 -7.01
CA PRO A 12 3.58 -9.43 -7.70
C PRO A 12 2.50 -8.51 -8.27
N ALA A 13 1.47 -9.08 -8.91
CA ALA A 13 0.36 -8.31 -9.48
C ALA A 13 -0.43 -7.52 -8.43
N TYR A 14 -0.61 -8.09 -7.23
CA TYR A 14 -1.20 -7.38 -6.09
C TYR A 14 -0.36 -6.17 -5.67
N VAL A 15 0.96 -6.32 -5.59
CA VAL A 15 1.87 -5.23 -5.18
C VAL A 15 1.90 -4.12 -6.24
N GLU A 16 1.87 -4.47 -7.53
CA GLU A 16 1.75 -3.50 -8.61
C GLU A 16 0.43 -2.69 -8.53
N ALA A 17 -0.69 -3.36 -8.24
CA ALA A 17 -1.97 -2.69 -8.04
C ALA A 17 -1.99 -1.84 -6.77
N PHE A 18 -1.36 -2.30 -5.69
CA PHE A 18 -1.28 -1.60 -4.41
C PHE A 18 -0.67 -0.20 -4.54
N TRP A 19 0.36 -0.02 -5.36
CA TRP A 19 1.00 1.29 -5.56
C TRP A 19 0.07 2.36 -6.13
N LYS A 20 -1.01 1.96 -6.82
CA LYS A 20 -2.04 2.89 -7.32
C LYS A 20 -3.02 3.36 -6.23
N LEU A 21 -3.04 2.67 -5.08
CA LEU A 21 -3.97 2.92 -3.98
C LEU A 21 -3.29 3.61 -2.78
N VAL A 22 -1.97 3.80 -2.80
CA VAL A 22 -1.24 4.41 -1.69
C VAL A 22 -1.70 5.85 -1.48
N ASN A 23 -2.13 6.16 -0.26
CA ASN A 23 -2.44 7.53 0.16
C ASN A 23 -1.15 8.23 0.63
N TRP A 24 -0.57 9.03 -0.26
CA TRP A 24 0.68 9.76 0.01
C TRP A 24 0.53 10.93 0.99
N GLU A 25 -0.64 11.55 1.08
CA GLU A 25 -0.90 12.62 2.05
C GLU A 25 -0.82 12.09 3.48
N PHE A 26 -1.37 10.90 3.71
CA PHE A 26 -1.27 10.22 5.00
C PHE A 26 0.18 9.88 5.37
N VAL A 27 0.98 9.43 4.39
CA VAL A 27 2.42 9.17 4.59
C VAL A 27 3.15 10.46 4.99
N ALA A 28 2.90 11.55 4.26
CA ALA A 28 3.51 12.86 4.56
C ALA A 28 3.11 13.39 5.94
N ALA A 29 1.84 13.25 6.33
CA ALA A 29 1.35 13.67 7.64
C ALA A 29 2.05 12.92 8.77
N ASN A 30 2.22 11.60 8.64
CA ASN A 30 2.93 10.79 9.63
C ASN A 30 4.42 11.15 9.71
N LEU A 31 5.07 11.43 8.57
CA LEU A 31 6.46 11.87 8.55
C LEU A 31 6.63 13.21 9.29
N ALA A 32 5.75 14.18 9.01
CA ALA A 32 5.77 15.48 9.68
C ALA A 32 5.47 15.37 11.19
N ALA A 33 4.61 14.44 11.60
CA ALA A 33 4.31 14.18 13.00
C ALA A 33 5.45 13.49 13.74
N ALA A 34 6.13 12.53 13.10
CA ALA A 34 7.24 11.78 13.70
C ALA A 34 8.54 12.61 13.85
N GLY A 35 8.68 13.69 13.07
CA GLY A 35 9.80 14.64 13.20
C GLY A 35 9.64 15.69 14.29
N LYS A 36 8.52 15.68 15.03
CA LYS A 36 8.31 16.45 16.26
C LYS A 36 8.70 15.62 17.48
#